data_AF-A0A1L6RBR8-F1
#
_entry.id   AF-A0A1L6RBR8-F1
#
_cell.length_a   1.000
_cell.length_b   1.000
_cell.length_c   1.000
_cell.angle_alpha   90.00
_cell.angle_beta   90.00
_cell.angle_gamma   90.00
#
_symmetry.space_group_name_H-M   'P 1'
#
loop_
_entity.id
_entity.type
_entity.pdbx_description
1 polymer ?
#
loop_
_entity_poly.entity_id
_entity_poly.type
_entity_poly.pdbx_seq_one_letter_code
_entity_poly.pdbx_strand_id
1 'polypeptide(L)' 'MDYKEKETLGQAVKAWRADHHYRMGDAANVAKIPYASFQRIEYDQGTPRIKNLALIARTLGMSTDEVIMRWFNDDKQKDQ' A
#
# COMPACT_ATOMS: atom_id res chain seq x y z
N MET A 1 16.57 12.73 -17.45
CA MET A 1 15.88 13.16 -16.22
C MET A 1 15.33 11.90 -15.59
N ASP A 2 15.83 11.55 -14.41
CA ASP A 2 15.45 10.34 -13.67
C ASP A 2 14.01 10.56 -13.16
N TYR A 3 13.03 10.08 -13.93
CA TYR A 3 11.66 9.95 -13.42
C TYR A 3 11.71 8.83 -12.38
N LYS A 4 12.05 9.18 -11.13
CA LYS A 4 11.80 8.29 -10.00
C LYS A 4 10.30 8.05 -9.98
N GLU A 5 9.86 6.92 -10.53
CA GLU A 5 8.47 6.46 -10.45
C GLU A 5 8.04 6.64 -8.99
N LYS A 6 6.95 7.39 -8.78
CA LYS A 6 6.39 7.55 -7.43
C LYS A 6 6.12 6.14 -6.89
N GLU A 7 6.70 5.83 -5.74
CA GLU A 7 6.49 4.56 -5.05
C GLU A 7 4.98 4.29 -4.93
N THR A 8 4.50 3.18 -5.47
CA THR A 8 3.08 2.80 -5.36
C THR A 8 2.78 2.23 -3.97
N LEU A 9 1.49 2.14 -3.61
CA LEU A 9 1.09 1.49 -2.37
C LEU A 9 1.55 0.03 -2.35
N GLY A 10 1.44 -0.69 -3.47
CA GLY A 10 1.90 -2.06 -3.59
C GLY A 10 3.40 -2.20 -3.38
N GLN A 11 4.20 -1.27 -3.92
CA GLN A 11 5.64 -1.22 -3.69
C GLN A 11 5.99 -0.96 -2.23
N ALA A 12 5.30 -0.03 -1.55
CA ALA A 12 5.51 0.23 -0.13
C ALA A 12 5.17 -1.00 0.74
N VAL A 13 4.06 -1.69 0.45
CA VAL A 13 3.66 -2.94 1.13
C VAL A 13 4.67 -4.06 0.87
N LYS A 14 5.21 -4.15 -0.36
CA LYS A 14 6.26 -5.11 -0.72
C LYS A 14 7.56 -4.82 0.04
N ALA A 15 7.95 -3.56 0.14
CA ALA A 15 9.14 -3.14 0.87
C ALA A 15 9.01 -3.46 2.36
N TRP A 16 7.86 -3.14 2.98
CA TRP A 16 7.56 -3.53 4.36
C TRP A 16 7.67 -5.04 4.57
N ARG A 17 7.08 -5.84 3.68
CA ARG A 17 7.15 -7.31 3.75
C ARG A 17 8.60 -7.81 3.66
N ALA A 18 9.40 -7.25 2.76
CA ALA A 18 10.79 -7.63 2.55
C ALA A 18 11.68 -7.26 3.75
N ASP A 19 11.49 -6.08 4.31
CA ASP A 19 12.20 -5.56 5.50
C ASP A 19 11.96 -6.45 6.74
N HIS A 20 10.72 -6.96 6.87
CA HIS A 20 10.35 -7.86 7.97
C HIS A 20 10.63 -9.35 7.66
N HIS A 21 11.21 -9.66 6.50
CA HIS A 21 11.47 -11.02 6.02
C HIS A 21 10.24 -11.95 6.01
N TYR A 22 9.04 -11.39 5.83
CA TYR A 22 7.80 -12.18 5.81
C TYR A 22 7.54 -12.81 4.44
N ARG A 23 7.05 -14.06 4.45
CA ARG A 23 6.39 -14.63 3.28
C ARG A 23 5.04 -13.95 3.09
N MET A 24 4.50 -13.99 1.88
CA MET A 24 3.21 -13.36 1.55
C MET A 24 2.07 -13.79 2.50
N GLY A 25 2.02 -15.08 2.86
CA GLY A 25 1.04 -15.61 3.82
C GLY A 25 1.20 -15.04 5.23
N ASP A 26 2.43 -14.95 5.71
CA ASP A 26 2.74 -14.44 7.04
C ASP A 26 2.44 -12.94 7.12
N ALA A 27 2.83 -12.19 6.09
CA ALA A 27 2.54 -10.76 5.96
C ALA A 27 1.04 -10.48 5.96
N ALA A 28 0.26 -11.26 5.21
CA ALA A 28 -1.19 -11.17 5.17
C ALA A 28 -1.82 -11.43 6.56
N ASN A 29 -1.32 -12.43 7.29
CA ASN A 29 -1.78 -12.75 8.64
C ASN A 29 -1.44 -11.64 9.65
N VAL A 30 -0.22 -11.11 9.61
CA VAL A 30 0.25 -10.01 10.47
C VAL A 30 -0.56 -8.73 10.20
N ALA A 31 -0.76 -8.38 8.93
CA ALA A 31 -1.56 -7.24 8.51
C ALA A 31 -3.08 -7.44 8.73
N LYS A 32 -3.52 -8.67 9.06
CA LYS A 32 -4.93 -9.07 9.16
C LYS A 32 -5.72 -8.84 7.87
N ILE A 33 -5.06 -8.98 6.73
CA ILE A 33 -5.65 -8.83 5.40
C ILE A 33 -5.72 -10.22 4.76
N PRO A 34 -6.86 -10.64 4.16
CA PRO A 34 -6.91 -11.93 3.47
C PRO A 34 -5.84 -12.05 2.39
N TYR A 35 -5.19 -13.21 2.29
CA TYR A 35 -4.06 -13.46 1.36
C TYR A 35 -4.30 -12.92 -0.06
N ALA A 36 -5.44 -13.26 -0.67
CA ALA A 36 -5.77 -12.81 -2.01
C ALA A 36 -5.92 -11.27 -2.13
N SER A 37 -6.38 -10.61 -1.05
CA SER A 37 -6.45 -9.15 -1.01
C SER A 37 -5.06 -8.54 -0.84
N PHE A 38 -4.24 -9.10 0.06
CA PHE A 38 -2.87 -8.64 0.29
C PHE A 38 -2.03 -8.77 -1.00
N GLN A 39 -2.14 -9.92 -1.68
CA GLN A 39 -1.49 -10.16 -2.96
C GLN A 39 -1.92 -9.12 -4.01
N ARG A 40 -3.23 -8.84 -4.13
CA ARG A 40 -3.71 -7.82 -5.06
C ARG A 40 -3.16 -6.43 -4.74
N ILE A 41 -3.04 -6.08 -3.46
CA ILE A 41 -2.44 -4.81 -3.04
C ILE A 41 -0.97 -4.75 -3.46
N GLU A 42 -0.17 -5.79 -3.20
CA GLU A 42 1.26 -5.81 -3.53
C GLU A 42 1.52 -5.69 -5.04
N TYR A 43 0.61 -6.22 -5.87
CA TYR A 43 0.68 -6.11 -7.33
C TYR A 43 -0.08 -4.91 -7.91
N ASP A 44 -0.56 -3.98 -7.07
CA ASP A 44 -1.39 -2.83 -7.46
C ASP A 44 -2.63 -3.22 -8.31
N GLN A 45 -3.15 -4.43 -8.09
CA GLN A 45 -4.29 -4.99 -8.81
C GLN A 45 -5.61 -4.55 -8.18
N GLY A 46 -6.11 -3.41 -8.64
CA GLY A 46 -7.41 -2.86 -8.28
C GLY A 46 -7.38 -2.04 -6.98
N THR A 47 -8.41 -1.22 -6.80
CA THR A 47 -8.48 -0.30 -5.66
C THR A 47 -8.74 -1.06 -4.35
N PRO A 48 -7.89 -0.92 -3.31
CA PRO A 48 -8.15 -1.51 -2.01
C PRO A 48 -9.45 -0.97 -1.42
N ARG A 49 -10.25 -1.85 -0.81
CA ARG A 49 -11.42 -1.40 -0.04
C ARG A 49 -10.96 -0.56 1.15
N ILE A 50 -11.78 0.41 1.58
CA ILE A 50 -11.50 1.29 2.73
C ILE A 50 -11.07 0.50 3.98
N LYS A 51 -11.72 -0.63 4.26
CA LYS A 51 -11.35 -1.51 5.38
C LYS A 51 -9.91 -2.05 5.30
N ASN A 52 -9.42 -2.30 4.08
CA ASN A 52 -8.06 -2.76 3.86
C ASN A 52 -7.08 -1.57 3.94
N LEU A 53 -7.48 -0.36 3.51
CA LEU A 53 -6.64 0.84 3.67
C LEU A 53 -6.28 1.11 5.13
N ALA A 54 -7.25 1.02 6.04
CA ALA A 54 -6.98 1.19 7.48
C ALA A 54 -6.02 0.13 8.04
N LEU A 55 -6.09 -1.11 7.54
CA LEU A 55 -5.18 -2.19 7.94
C LEU A 55 -3.77 -1.98 7.36
N ILE A 56 -3.67 -1.55 6.10
CA ILE A 56 -2.40 -1.20 5.47
C ILE A 56 -1.75 -0.01 6.18
N ALA A 57 -2.53 1.03 6.49
CA ALA A 57 -2.05 2.19 7.24
C ALA A 57 -1.39 1.77 8.56
N ARG A 58 -2.08 0.93 9.35
CA ARG A 58 -1.51 0.36 10.58
C ARG A 58 -0.24 -0.46 10.34
N THR A 59 -0.22 -1.23 9.26
CA THR A 59 0.93 -2.08 8.88
C THR A 59 2.16 -1.22 8.54
N LEU A 60 1.94 -0.09 7.86
CA LEU A 60 2.98 0.86 7.48
C LEU A 60 3.30 1.89 8.58
N GLY A 61 2.65 1.82 9.74
CA GLY A 61 2.82 2.80 10.83
C GLY A 61 2.27 4.19 10.49
N MET A 62 1.33 4.28 9.56
CA MET A 62 0.74 5.53 9.06
C MET A 62 -0.72 5.68 9.49
N SER A 63 -1.23 6.90 9.39
CA SER A 63 -2.69 7.14 9.43
C SER A 63 -3.35 6.79 8.09
N THR A 64 -4.64 6.46 8.11
CA THR A 64 -5.38 6.21 6.86
C THR A 64 -5.35 7.43 5.93
N ASP A 65 -5.44 8.64 6.49
CA ASP A 65 -5.41 9.90 5.73
C ASP A 65 -4.06 10.10 5.06
N GLU A 66 -2.96 9.76 5.73
CA GLU A 66 -1.61 9.80 5.15
C GLU A 66 -1.45 8.81 3.99
N VAL A 67 -1.98 7.59 4.12
CA VAL A 67 -2.00 6.62 3.01
C VAL A 67 -2.79 7.17 1.82
N ILE A 68 -3.95 7.78 2.06
CA ILE A 68 -4.77 8.41 1.02
C ILE A 68 -4.00 9.56 0.36
N MET A 69 -3.43 10.47 1.15
CA MET A 69 -2.67 11.61 0.65
C MET A 69 -1.43 11.23 -0.14
N ARG A 70 -0.77 10.13 0.23
CA ARG A 70 0.49 9.71 -0.40
C ARG A 70 0.29 8.92 -1.69
N TRP A 71 -0.75 8.08 -1.77
CA TRP A 71 -0.92 7.14 -2.89
C TRP A 71 -2.23 7.25 -3.66
N PHE A 72 -3.24 7.95 -3.13
CA PHE A 72 -4.54 8.12 -3.78
C PHE A 72 -4.90 9.57 -4.10
N ASN A 73 -4.10 10.53 -3.62
CA ASN A 73 -4.28 11.94 -3.90
C ASN A 73 -3.54 12.30 -5.20
N ASP A 74 -4.03 11.78 -6.32
CA ASP A 74 -3.53 12.12 -7.65
C ASP A 74 -4.42 13.14 -8.38
N ASP A 75 -5.18 13.95 -7.61
CA ASP A 75 -5.93 15.09 -8.12
C ASP A 75 -5.63 16.35 -7.30
N LYS A 76 -4.61 17.10 -7.76
CA LYS A 76 -4.60 18.59 -7.92
C LYS A 76 -3.22 19.15 -8.26
N GLN A 77 -2.59 18.66 -9.34
CA GLN A 77 -1.57 19.44 -10.08
C GLN A 77 -1.81 19.38 -11.59
N LYS A 78 -3.06 19.63 -12.00
CA LYS A 78 -3.40 20.08 -13.35
C LYS A 78 -4.46 21.16 -13.25
N ASP A 79 -4.03 22.34 -12.82
CA ASP A 79 -4.66 23.61 -13.17
C ASP A 79 -3.67 24.73 -12.79
N GLN A 80 -2.77 25.03 -13.73
CA GLN A 80 -2.25 26.38 -13.99
C GLN A 80 -1.63 26.41 -15.38
#